data_AF-A0A7J6DFL4-F1
#
_entry.id   AF-A0A7J6DFL4-F1
#
_cell.length_a   1.000
_cell.length_b   1.000
_cell.length_c   1.000
_cell.angle_alpha   90.00
_cell.angle_beta   90.00
_cell.angle_gamma   90.00
#
_symmetry.space_group_name_H-M   'P 1'
#
loop_
_entity.id
_entity.type
_entity.pdbx_description
1 polymer ?
#
loop_
_entity_poly.entity_id
_entity_poly.type
_entity_poly.pdbx_seq_one_letter_code
_entity_poly.pdbx_strand_id
1 'polypeptide(L)'
;MVKPSTEKSNAQVCRLRHYALLACFLWTSFYLALWLLNGGIHIKQFQPPRPKPVPQNNSSSIMSAFDMGISDEEWERLQKAIEWPIPDQEITRLDQSTSPVHSTFSIMGLKESYKVGEKISVAITARDHRKNLKRYGGDFFKAKLFNAELKASVYGEVVDHRNGTYSVALLLPWEGQAQVFVRLEHSSEVVQILKKYRDSSFPRTHFNGFFEGSGPNKIRISEVVECNLKWGADGSWSKGDCCCEYKDIKTGTVWQCERPKKLSCDKLVRHSGGRLENPLHLFEQQLFTKKLTNVAINGDKKIINVLPNTSAIGTMEKCRSGMMTPVPAGFYLKDVWKSFVCNTRQFSPAQMANCLKNKIVYFMGDSTTRQWFEYLERTVPGIKRMDLHTHPAGGPLMAVELKNNIIVHWRVHGVPLRFSKVMPIIDLHYISNDIDEIAGGPHAVVVFTYCAHLVFHPITFYVYEVAKIRQSVVALLSRAPETTVVIKSGNTAGLKNIYQSDWHMLQLDTVMREMFRDIDGVIFLDVWQMTSCHYLREHIHPGPVIIANEVDMLLSYVCPA
;
A
#
# COMPACT_ATOMS: atom_id res chain seq x y z
N MET A 1 -58.07 68.71 54.58
CA MET A 1 -56.97 69.62 54.18
C MET A 1 -55.68 69.15 54.84
N VAL A 2 -54.59 69.24 54.09
CA VAL A 2 -53.42 68.36 54.13
C VAL A 2 -52.39 68.74 55.21
N LYS A 3 -51.65 67.70 55.59
CA LYS A 3 -50.65 67.46 56.65
C LYS A 3 -49.37 68.32 56.63
N PRO A 4 -48.58 68.25 57.73
CA PRO A 4 -47.26 68.85 57.89
C PRO A 4 -46.09 67.85 57.72
N SER A 5 -44.88 68.42 57.80
CA SER A 5 -43.66 67.91 58.45
C SER A 5 -42.52 67.25 57.63
N THR A 6 -41.34 67.63 58.12
CA THR A 6 -39.92 67.30 57.90
C THR A 6 -39.53 65.83 57.79
N GLU A 7 -38.45 65.53 57.04
CA GLU A 7 -37.49 64.48 57.42
C GLU A 7 -36.07 64.72 56.86
N LYS A 8 -35.07 64.35 57.68
CA LYS A 8 -33.61 64.42 57.45
C LYS A 8 -33.12 63.15 56.74
N SER A 9 -31.99 63.23 56.03
CA SER A 9 -30.98 62.14 56.04
C SER A 9 -29.60 62.65 55.63
N ASN A 10 -28.60 62.32 56.44
CA ASN A 10 -27.19 62.69 56.33
C ASN A 10 -26.38 61.52 55.72
N ALA A 11 -25.36 61.90 54.93
CA ALA A 11 -24.07 61.23 54.71
C ALA A 11 -24.00 59.89 53.93
N GLN A 12 -23.35 59.94 52.74
CA GLN A 12 -22.23 59.05 52.36
C GLN A 12 -21.54 59.54 51.06
N VAL A 13 -20.64 60.53 51.15
CA VAL A 13 -19.83 60.97 49.99
C VAL A 13 -18.36 60.49 50.06
N CYS A 14 -17.96 59.76 51.10
CA CYS A 14 -16.56 59.34 51.29
C CYS A 14 -16.24 57.86 50.99
N ARG A 15 -17.08 57.11 50.26
CA ARG A 15 -16.74 55.73 49.85
C ARG A 15 -16.52 55.51 48.34
N LEU A 16 -16.99 56.39 47.45
CA LEU A 16 -16.85 56.16 46.00
C LEU A 16 -15.44 56.42 45.44
N ARG A 17 -14.65 57.31 46.04
CA ARG A 17 -13.28 57.61 45.56
C ARG A 17 -12.30 56.46 45.77
N HIS A 18 -12.44 55.68 46.84
CA HIS A 18 -11.54 54.55 47.10
C HIS A 18 -11.81 53.36 46.16
N TYR A 19 -13.08 53.07 45.82
CA TYR A 19 -13.39 52.01 44.86
C TYR A 19 -13.01 52.36 43.42
N ALA A 20 -13.11 53.64 43.02
CA ALA A 20 -12.66 54.08 41.70
C ALA A 20 -11.13 54.00 41.53
N LEU A 21 -10.37 54.34 42.58
CA LEU A 21 -8.92 54.20 42.60
C LEU A 21 -8.48 52.73 42.65
N LEU A 22 -9.16 51.88 43.42
CA LEU A 22 -8.88 50.44 43.44
C LEU A 22 -9.20 49.77 42.09
N ALA A 23 -10.31 50.16 41.46
CA ALA A 23 -10.67 49.67 40.13
C ALA A 23 -9.66 50.10 39.07
N CYS A 24 -9.19 51.36 39.09
CA CYS A 24 -8.12 51.81 38.18
C CYS A 24 -6.79 51.10 38.45
N PHE A 25 -6.43 50.85 39.72
CA PHE A 25 -5.23 50.09 40.06
C PHE A 25 -5.32 48.62 39.63
N LEU A 26 -6.48 47.98 39.80
CA LEU A 26 -6.72 46.60 39.35
C LEU A 26 -6.74 46.50 37.81
N TRP A 27 -7.26 47.51 37.12
CA TRP A 27 -7.28 47.53 35.65
C TRP A 27 -5.89 47.82 35.07
N THR A 28 -5.13 48.75 35.66
CA THR A 28 -3.76 49.03 35.23
C THR A 28 -2.81 47.89 35.55
N SER A 29 -2.95 47.24 36.71
CA SER A 29 -2.18 46.03 37.05
C SER A 29 -2.56 44.82 36.21
N PHE A 30 -3.83 44.67 35.79
CA PHE A 30 -4.24 43.66 34.82
C PHE A 30 -3.64 43.92 33.42
N TYR A 31 -3.61 45.17 32.96
CA TYR A 31 -2.94 45.55 31.71
C TYR A 31 -1.41 45.42 31.79
N LEU A 32 -0.80 45.74 32.93
CA LEU A 32 0.64 45.54 33.14
C LEU A 32 0.98 44.04 33.21
N ALA A 33 0.13 43.22 33.82
CA ALA A 33 0.27 41.77 33.83
C ALA A 33 0.08 41.17 32.43
N LEU A 34 -0.89 41.66 31.65
CA LEU A 34 -1.02 41.30 30.23
C LEU A 34 0.18 41.78 29.39
N TRP A 35 0.75 42.94 29.71
CA TRP A 35 1.93 43.47 29.02
C TRP A 35 3.21 42.73 29.42
N LEU A 36 3.33 42.27 30.67
CA LEU A 36 4.42 41.40 31.14
C LEU A 36 4.26 39.96 30.63
N LEU A 37 3.04 39.45 30.47
CA LEU A 37 2.74 38.15 29.87
C LEU A 37 2.89 38.17 28.34
N ASN A 38 2.59 39.30 27.68
CA ASN A 38 2.86 39.50 26.24
C ASN A 38 4.29 39.99 25.96
N GLY A 39 5.02 40.46 26.96
CA GLY A 39 6.39 40.99 26.85
C GLY A 39 7.47 39.93 26.59
N GLY A 40 7.07 38.66 26.45
CA GLY A 40 7.95 37.54 26.11
C GLY A 40 7.44 36.63 25.01
N ILE A 41 6.30 36.92 24.37
CA ILE A 41 5.88 36.18 23.18
C ILE A 41 6.50 36.89 21.96
N HIS A 42 7.76 36.58 21.70
CA HIS A 42 8.28 36.71 20.35
C HIS A 42 7.50 35.72 19.48
N ILE A 43 6.39 36.18 18.88
CA ILE A 43 5.92 35.62 17.62
C ILE A 43 7.05 35.92 16.65
N LYS A 44 8.00 34.99 16.53
CA LYS A 44 8.84 34.92 15.34
C LYS A 44 7.85 34.83 14.19
N GLN A 45 7.71 35.89 13.41
CA GLN A 45 7.20 35.75 12.06
C GLN A 45 7.96 34.59 11.45
N PHE A 46 7.24 33.56 11.03
CA PHE A 46 7.82 32.48 10.26
C PHE A 46 8.36 33.12 8.99
N GLN A 47 9.66 33.41 8.97
CA GLN A 47 10.33 33.74 7.73
C GLN A 47 10.47 32.41 6.99
N PRO A 48 9.82 32.24 5.83
CA PRO A 48 10.12 31.08 5.01
C PRO A 48 11.63 31.04 4.76
N PRO A 49 12.26 29.86 4.79
CA PRO A 49 13.68 29.75 4.51
C PRO A 49 13.98 30.46 3.19
N ARG A 50 14.84 31.49 3.22
CA ARG A 50 15.32 32.14 2.00
C ARG A 50 15.98 31.07 1.12
N PRO A 51 15.77 31.09 -0.21
CA PRO A 51 16.51 30.21 -1.10
C PRO A 51 18.00 30.45 -0.89
N LYS A 52 18.72 29.46 -0.35
CA LYS A 52 20.16 29.41 -0.52
C LYS A 52 20.39 28.95 -1.97
N PRO A 53 21.27 29.61 -2.74
CA PRO A 53 21.70 29.09 -4.03
C PRO A 53 22.21 27.67 -3.81
N VAL A 54 21.51 26.69 -4.39
CA VAL A 54 22.02 25.32 -4.46
C VAL A 54 23.20 25.38 -5.43
N PRO A 55 24.40 24.88 -5.06
CA PRO A 55 25.47 24.71 -6.02
C PRO A 55 24.94 23.89 -7.19
N GLN A 56 25.05 24.41 -8.41
CA GLN A 56 24.78 23.64 -9.62
C GLN A 56 25.82 22.53 -9.72
N ASN A 57 25.56 21.39 -9.07
CA ASN A 57 26.22 20.16 -9.45
C ASN A 57 25.50 19.62 -10.67
N ASN A 58 26.07 19.91 -11.84
CA ASN A 58 25.87 19.18 -13.07
C ASN A 58 26.51 17.79 -12.93
N SER A 59 25.91 16.92 -12.12
CA SER A 59 26.21 15.50 -12.13
C SER A 59 24.96 14.72 -12.49
N SER A 60 25.01 14.09 -13.65
CA SER A 60 24.07 13.07 -14.15
C SER A 60 24.13 11.81 -13.29
N SER A 61 23.78 11.89 -12.01
CA SER A 61 23.92 10.78 -11.07
C SER A 61 22.68 9.91 -11.08
N ILE A 62 22.88 8.65 -11.48
CA ILE A 62 22.05 7.51 -11.06
C ILE A 62 21.86 7.65 -9.55
N MET A 63 20.61 7.61 -9.05
CA MET A 63 20.35 7.73 -7.62
C MET A 63 21.09 6.62 -6.88
N SER A 64 21.97 7.03 -5.97
CA SER A 64 22.78 6.12 -5.17
C SER A 64 22.00 5.54 -4.00
N ALA A 65 22.49 4.46 -3.41
CA ALA A 65 21.96 3.91 -2.15
C ALA A 65 21.93 4.98 -1.05
N PHE A 66 22.98 5.82 -0.99
CA PHE A 66 23.08 6.95 -0.08
C PHE A 66 21.94 7.96 -0.27
N ASP A 67 21.59 8.32 -1.51
CA ASP A 67 20.49 9.26 -1.79
C ASP A 67 19.14 8.69 -1.32
N MET A 68 18.97 7.36 -1.40
CA MET A 68 17.79 6.66 -0.89
C MET A 68 17.76 6.56 0.64
N GLY A 69 18.90 6.76 1.30
CA GLY A 69 19.05 6.60 2.74
C GLY A 69 19.09 5.14 3.18
N ILE A 70 19.68 4.28 2.35
CA ILE A 70 19.99 2.87 2.64
C ILE A 70 21.48 2.61 2.46
N SER A 71 21.99 1.55 3.08
CA SER A 71 23.39 1.12 2.90
C SER A 71 23.60 0.43 1.55
N ASP A 72 24.85 0.41 1.07
CA ASP A 72 25.22 -0.32 -0.15
C ASP A 72 24.93 -1.83 -0.02
N GLU A 73 25.16 -2.42 1.16
CA GLU A 73 24.84 -3.82 1.45
C GLU A 73 23.34 -4.11 1.33
N GLU A 74 22.48 -3.23 1.87
CA GLU A 74 21.03 -3.34 1.73
C GLU A 74 20.61 -3.22 0.26
N TRP A 75 21.24 -2.31 -0.49
CA TRP A 75 20.97 -2.13 -1.91
C TRP A 75 21.36 -3.37 -2.73
N GLU A 76 22.54 -3.95 -2.50
CA GLU A 76 22.97 -5.19 -3.17
C GLU A 76 22.04 -6.36 -2.85
N ARG A 77 21.66 -6.53 -1.58
CA ARG A 77 20.69 -7.55 -1.16
C ARG A 77 19.36 -7.37 -1.86
N LEU A 78 18.87 -6.13 -1.93
CA LEU A 78 17.61 -5.78 -2.58
C LEU A 78 17.66 -6.09 -4.08
N GLN A 79 18.73 -5.69 -4.77
CA GLN A 79 18.95 -5.97 -6.18
C GLN A 79 18.93 -7.47 -6.46
N LYS A 80 19.56 -8.27 -5.60
CA LYS A 80 19.55 -9.74 -5.69
C LYS A 80 18.15 -10.31 -5.46
N ALA A 81 17.37 -9.75 -4.54
CA ALA A 81 16.01 -10.23 -4.24
C ALA A 81 15.02 -9.95 -5.38
N ILE A 82 15.19 -8.84 -6.11
CA ILE A 82 14.36 -8.49 -7.28
C ILE A 82 14.93 -9.01 -8.60
N GLU A 83 16.07 -9.73 -8.56
CA GLU A 83 16.63 -10.37 -9.75
C GLU A 83 15.62 -11.38 -10.31
N TRP A 84 15.40 -11.33 -11.61
CA TRP A 84 14.53 -12.26 -12.31
C TRP A 84 15.22 -12.75 -13.59
N PRO A 85 15.25 -14.07 -13.85
CA PRO A 85 15.82 -14.61 -15.07
C PRO A 85 15.10 -14.08 -16.31
N ILE A 86 15.83 -13.72 -17.35
CA ILE A 86 15.29 -13.26 -18.62
C ILE A 86 15.97 -14.02 -19.77
N PRO A 87 15.33 -14.11 -20.94
CA PRO A 87 15.98 -14.64 -22.13
C PRO A 87 17.23 -13.82 -22.48
N ASP A 88 18.31 -14.49 -22.91
CA ASP A 88 19.57 -13.82 -23.29
C ASP A 88 19.45 -12.95 -24.54
N GLN A 89 18.46 -13.24 -25.39
CA GLN A 89 18.18 -12.53 -26.64
C GLN A 89 16.73 -12.05 -26.64
N GLU A 90 16.49 -10.89 -27.25
CA GLU A 90 15.13 -10.41 -27.49
C GLU A 90 14.43 -11.35 -28.48
N ILE A 91 13.34 -11.97 -28.03
CA ILE A 91 12.56 -12.84 -28.91
C ILE A 91 11.71 -11.97 -29.82
N THR A 92 11.92 -12.10 -31.12
CA THR A 92 11.18 -11.37 -32.16
C THR A 92 10.10 -12.20 -32.84
N ARG A 93 9.97 -13.48 -32.48
CA ARG A 93 8.97 -14.38 -33.05
C ARG A 93 8.15 -15.09 -31.99
N LEU A 94 6.83 -15.05 -32.18
CA LEU A 94 5.87 -15.59 -31.23
C LEU A 94 6.07 -17.09 -31.05
N ASP A 95 6.47 -17.77 -32.11
CA ASP A 95 6.61 -19.22 -32.13
C ASP A 95 7.72 -19.77 -31.22
N GLN A 96 8.67 -18.92 -30.84
CA GLN A 96 9.76 -19.24 -29.91
C GLN A 96 9.40 -18.92 -28.44
N SER A 97 8.35 -18.15 -28.19
CA SER A 97 7.89 -17.82 -26.83
C SER A 97 7.27 -19.03 -26.12
N THR A 98 7.21 -18.99 -24.79
CA THR A 98 6.60 -20.09 -24.02
C THR A 98 5.11 -20.22 -24.32
N SER A 99 4.70 -21.39 -24.78
CA SER A 99 3.33 -21.73 -25.10
C SER A 99 2.63 -22.38 -23.90
N PRO A 100 1.51 -21.81 -23.38
CA PRO A 100 0.75 -22.47 -22.33
C PRO A 100 0.05 -23.75 -22.81
N VAL A 101 -0.17 -23.89 -24.12
CA VAL A 101 -0.82 -25.06 -24.71
C VAL A 101 0.12 -26.28 -24.73
N HIS A 102 1.42 -26.04 -24.95
CA HIS A 102 2.41 -27.10 -25.06
C HIS A 102 3.23 -27.32 -23.79
N SER A 103 3.30 -26.31 -22.92
CA SER A 103 3.88 -26.49 -21.59
C SER A 103 3.01 -27.41 -20.75
N THR A 104 3.66 -28.23 -19.92
CA THR A 104 2.97 -29.25 -19.12
C THR A 104 3.47 -29.32 -17.69
N PHE A 105 2.66 -29.87 -16.79
CA PHE A 105 3.11 -30.26 -15.44
C PHE A 105 2.78 -31.72 -15.13
N SER A 106 3.55 -32.33 -14.23
CA SER A 106 3.35 -33.71 -13.75
C SER A 106 3.64 -33.81 -12.26
N ILE A 107 2.93 -34.71 -11.56
CA ILE A 107 3.11 -34.98 -10.14
C ILE A 107 4.13 -36.12 -10.00
N MET A 108 5.22 -35.84 -9.30
CA MET A 108 6.36 -36.75 -9.16
C MET A 108 6.13 -37.75 -8.03
N GLY A 109 6.38 -39.03 -8.30
CA GLY A 109 6.40 -40.07 -7.26
C GLY A 109 5.06 -40.26 -6.54
N LEU A 110 3.95 -40.24 -7.28
CA LEU A 110 2.61 -40.29 -6.68
C LEU A 110 2.39 -41.58 -5.86
N LYS A 111 2.04 -41.43 -4.59
CA LYS A 111 1.57 -42.51 -3.71
C LYS A 111 0.06 -42.72 -3.87
N GLU A 112 -0.44 -43.89 -3.44
CA GLU A 112 -1.90 -44.18 -3.41
C GLU A 112 -2.67 -43.25 -2.45
N SER A 113 -2.04 -42.92 -1.31
CA SER A 113 -2.58 -42.00 -0.32
C SER A 113 -1.45 -41.24 0.38
N TYR A 114 -1.83 -40.10 0.95
CA TYR A 114 -0.95 -39.24 1.75
C TYR A 114 -1.60 -38.95 3.08
N LYS A 115 -0.84 -38.41 4.04
CA LYS A 115 -1.33 -37.88 5.31
C LYS A 115 -1.23 -36.36 5.33
N VAL A 116 -2.10 -35.73 6.11
CA VAL A 116 -1.99 -34.29 6.41
C VAL A 116 -0.59 -33.95 6.91
N GLY A 117 0.00 -32.90 6.33
CA GLY A 117 1.36 -32.43 6.62
C GLY A 117 2.42 -32.95 5.65
N GLU A 118 2.14 -33.98 4.86
CA GLU A 118 3.04 -34.40 3.78
C GLU A 118 3.09 -33.36 2.65
N LYS A 119 4.13 -33.46 1.80
CA LYS A 119 4.30 -32.64 0.61
C LYS A 119 4.32 -33.52 -0.64
N ILE A 120 3.83 -32.98 -1.75
CA ILE A 120 4.02 -33.55 -3.08
C ILE A 120 4.94 -32.65 -3.91
N SER A 121 5.64 -33.25 -4.85
CA SER A 121 6.50 -32.53 -5.79
C SER A 121 5.83 -32.49 -7.16
N VAL A 122 5.78 -31.31 -7.76
CA VAL A 122 5.26 -31.10 -9.12
C VAL A 122 6.39 -30.58 -9.98
N ALA A 123 6.61 -31.20 -11.14
CA ALA A 123 7.54 -30.74 -12.15
C ALA A 123 6.79 -30.06 -13.29
N ILE A 124 7.22 -28.87 -13.68
CA ILE A 124 6.69 -28.11 -14.82
C ILE A 124 7.76 -28.09 -15.91
N THR A 125 7.35 -28.33 -17.15
CA THR A 125 8.21 -28.27 -18.33
C THR A 125 7.65 -27.25 -19.31
N ALA A 126 8.39 -26.16 -19.53
CA ALA A 126 8.03 -25.12 -20.46
C ALA A 126 8.42 -25.53 -21.90
N ARG A 127 7.52 -25.25 -22.85
CA ARG A 127 7.72 -25.51 -24.28
C ARG A 127 7.34 -24.32 -25.12
N ASP A 128 8.02 -24.16 -26.25
CA ASP A 128 7.64 -23.16 -27.24
C ASP A 128 6.38 -23.58 -28.05
N HIS A 129 5.94 -22.75 -28.99
CA HIS A 129 4.79 -23.07 -29.85
C HIS A 129 5.08 -24.15 -30.89
N ARG A 130 6.34 -24.53 -31.07
CA ARG A 130 6.78 -25.65 -31.92
C ARG A 130 6.98 -26.94 -31.11
N LYS A 131 6.62 -26.95 -29.82
CA LYS A 131 6.75 -28.06 -28.86
C LYS A 131 8.20 -28.36 -28.43
N ASN A 132 9.16 -27.52 -28.79
CA ASN A 132 10.54 -27.67 -28.33
C ASN A 132 10.64 -27.31 -26.86
N LEU A 133 11.57 -27.95 -26.15
CA LEU A 133 11.91 -27.56 -24.78
C LEU A 133 12.50 -26.15 -24.76
N LYS A 134 12.03 -25.33 -23.81
CA LYS A 134 12.71 -24.09 -23.47
C LYS A 134 14.07 -24.41 -22.86
N ARG A 135 15.05 -23.53 -23.06
CA ARG A 135 16.44 -23.70 -22.59
C ARG A 135 16.86 -22.66 -21.55
N TYR A 136 15.93 -21.79 -21.16
CA TYR A 136 16.10 -20.72 -20.19
C TYR A 136 14.83 -20.61 -19.35
N GLY A 137 14.97 -20.00 -18.17
CA GLY A 137 13.88 -19.78 -17.24
C GLY A 137 13.19 -18.43 -17.41
N GLY A 138 12.60 -17.94 -16.33
CA GLY A 138 11.99 -16.61 -16.24
C GLY A 138 10.49 -16.58 -16.52
N ASP A 139 9.88 -17.73 -16.84
CA ASP A 139 8.43 -17.80 -16.96
C ASP A 139 7.79 -17.62 -15.58
N PHE A 140 6.77 -16.76 -15.51
CA PHE A 140 6.02 -16.54 -14.29
C PHE A 140 4.84 -17.51 -14.23
N PHE A 141 5.10 -18.69 -13.67
CA PHE A 141 4.07 -19.67 -13.34
C PHE A 141 3.47 -19.39 -11.96
N LYS A 142 2.21 -19.78 -11.78
CA LYS A 142 1.61 -19.93 -10.45
C LYS A 142 1.04 -21.32 -10.29
N ALA A 143 1.25 -21.88 -9.11
CA ALA A 143 0.78 -23.20 -8.74
C ALA A 143 -0.01 -23.16 -7.44
N LYS A 144 -1.01 -24.03 -7.34
CA LYS A 144 -1.76 -24.24 -6.11
C LYS A 144 -2.27 -25.67 -6.02
N LEU A 145 -2.52 -26.10 -4.79
CA LEU A 145 -3.35 -27.24 -4.51
C LEU A 145 -4.73 -26.72 -4.10
N PHE A 146 -5.81 -27.36 -4.57
CA PHE A 146 -7.17 -26.90 -4.26
C PHE A 146 -8.19 -28.04 -4.22
N ASN A 147 -9.34 -27.75 -3.60
CA ASN A 147 -10.57 -28.53 -3.68
C ASN A 147 -11.76 -27.55 -3.68
N ALA A 148 -12.58 -27.58 -4.73
CA ALA A 148 -13.68 -26.64 -4.89
C ALA A 148 -14.84 -26.89 -3.89
N GLU A 149 -15.15 -28.16 -3.61
CA GLU A 149 -16.26 -28.55 -2.71
C GLU A 149 -15.95 -28.21 -1.26
N LEU A 150 -14.72 -28.51 -0.82
CA LEU A 150 -14.22 -28.15 0.51
C LEU A 150 -13.90 -26.66 0.64
N LYS A 151 -13.94 -25.91 -0.47
CA LYS A 151 -13.45 -24.53 -0.57
C LYS A 151 -12.08 -24.38 0.06
N ALA A 152 -11.21 -25.32 -0.29
CA ALA A 152 -9.87 -25.44 0.25
C ALA A 152 -8.83 -25.10 -0.81
N SER A 153 -7.76 -24.40 -0.40
CA SER A 153 -6.65 -24.10 -1.30
C SER A 153 -5.39 -23.73 -0.53
N VAL A 154 -4.24 -24.06 -1.09
CA VAL A 154 -2.93 -23.64 -0.57
C VAL A 154 -2.02 -23.21 -1.70
N TYR A 155 -1.25 -22.15 -1.45
CA TYR A 155 -0.28 -21.58 -2.38
C TYR A 155 0.91 -22.54 -2.58
N GLY A 156 1.39 -22.64 -3.81
CA GLY A 156 2.61 -23.35 -4.17
C GLY A 156 3.65 -22.40 -4.75
N GLU A 157 4.81 -22.34 -4.11
CA GLU A 157 5.96 -21.61 -4.63
C GLU A 157 6.57 -22.33 -5.82
N VAL A 158 6.78 -21.58 -6.90
CA VAL A 158 7.43 -22.10 -8.11
C VAL A 158 8.91 -21.74 -8.07
N VAL A 159 9.77 -22.76 -8.14
CA VAL A 159 11.22 -22.61 -8.23
C VAL A 159 11.65 -22.83 -9.68
N ASP A 160 12.29 -21.81 -10.25
CA ASP A 160 12.84 -21.84 -11.60
C ASP A 160 14.26 -22.44 -11.61
N HIS A 161 14.47 -23.47 -12.43
CA HIS A 161 15.79 -24.11 -12.61
C HIS A 161 16.64 -23.46 -13.71
N ARG A 162 16.18 -22.33 -14.26
CA ARG A 162 16.85 -21.50 -15.28
C ARG A 162 17.15 -22.24 -16.60
N ASN A 163 16.45 -23.33 -16.87
CA ASN A 163 16.69 -24.19 -18.04
C ASN A 163 15.38 -24.62 -18.74
N GLY A 164 14.27 -23.93 -18.49
CA GLY A 164 12.95 -24.26 -19.02
C GLY A 164 12.17 -25.30 -18.20
N THR A 165 12.71 -25.73 -17.06
CA THR A 165 12.02 -26.58 -16.08
C THR A 165 11.85 -25.87 -14.75
N TYR A 166 10.78 -26.21 -14.04
CA TYR A 166 10.43 -25.62 -12.75
C TYR A 166 9.93 -26.70 -11.80
N SER A 167 10.09 -26.48 -10.51
CA SER A 167 9.55 -27.36 -9.46
C SER A 167 8.63 -26.61 -8.51
N VAL A 168 7.68 -27.34 -7.94
CA VAL A 168 6.76 -26.84 -6.93
C VAL A 168 6.66 -27.89 -5.83
N ALA A 169 6.88 -27.48 -4.58
CA ALA A 169 6.58 -28.30 -3.41
C ALA A 169 5.23 -27.88 -2.83
N LEU A 170 4.20 -28.72 -2.97
CA LEU A 170 2.86 -28.44 -2.46
C LEU A 170 2.64 -29.17 -1.14
N LEU A 171 2.39 -28.43 -0.07
CA LEU A 171 1.92 -28.96 1.20
C LEU A 171 0.51 -29.54 1.05
N LEU A 172 0.19 -30.61 1.79
CA LEU A 172 -1.14 -31.20 1.91
C LEU A 172 -1.74 -30.88 3.30
N PRO A 173 -2.46 -29.74 3.48
CA PRO A 173 -2.78 -29.25 4.82
C PRO A 173 -4.19 -29.59 5.31
N TRP A 174 -5.02 -30.30 4.52
CA TRP A 174 -6.35 -30.74 4.94
C TRP A 174 -6.59 -32.21 4.62
N GLU A 175 -7.48 -32.83 5.40
CA GLU A 175 -8.02 -34.15 5.11
C GLU A 175 -9.05 -34.08 3.98
N GLY A 176 -8.99 -35.03 3.05
CA GLY A 176 -9.90 -35.18 1.93
C GLY A 176 -9.19 -35.16 0.59
N GLN A 177 -9.97 -34.89 -0.46
CA GLN A 177 -9.45 -34.87 -1.82
C GLN A 177 -8.78 -33.53 -2.15
N ALA A 178 -7.78 -33.57 -3.01
CA ALA A 178 -7.10 -32.39 -3.51
C ALA A 178 -6.67 -32.57 -4.98
N GLN A 179 -6.54 -31.46 -5.69
CA GLN A 179 -6.07 -31.40 -7.08
C GLN A 179 -5.02 -30.31 -7.24
N VAL A 180 -4.07 -30.56 -8.14
CA VAL A 180 -3.03 -29.59 -8.52
C VAL A 180 -3.55 -28.73 -9.66
N PHE A 181 -3.29 -27.43 -9.58
CA PHE A 181 -3.52 -26.48 -10.65
C PHE A 181 -2.26 -25.66 -10.90
N VAL A 182 -1.83 -25.61 -12.17
CA VAL A 182 -0.71 -24.79 -12.62
C VAL A 182 -1.16 -23.94 -13.80
N ARG A 183 -0.74 -22.69 -13.83
CA ARG A 183 -0.96 -21.79 -14.95
C ARG A 183 0.29 -20.98 -15.29
N LEU A 184 0.42 -20.65 -16.56
CA LEU A 184 1.38 -19.67 -17.04
C LEU A 184 0.73 -18.28 -16.92
N GLU A 185 1.24 -17.44 -16.04
CA GLU A 185 0.74 -16.07 -15.93
C GLU A 185 1.39 -15.17 -16.98
N HIS A 186 2.72 -15.20 -17.06
CA HIS A 186 3.50 -14.53 -18.09
C HIS A 186 4.62 -15.46 -18.57
N SER A 187 4.86 -15.53 -19.88
CA SER A 187 6.09 -16.15 -20.36
C SER A 187 7.31 -15.30 -19.98
N SER A 188 8.48 -15.90 -20.00
CA SER A 188 9.77 -15.23 -19.83
C SER A 188 9.96 -14.07 -20.82
N GLU A 189 9.43 -14.17 -22.03
CA GLU A 189 9.44 -13.08 -23.02
C GLU A 189 8.54 -11.91 -22.59
N VAL A 190 7.35 -12.21 -22.05
CA VAL A 190 6.48 -11.18 -21.48
C VAL A 190 7.16 -10.51 -20.28
N VAL A 191 7.83 -11.28 -19.42
CA VAL A 191 8.56 -10.73 -18.27
C VAL A 191 9.73 -9.85 -18.73
N GLN A 192 10.47 -10.24 -19.78
CA GLN A 192 11.51 -9.42 -20.38
C GLN A 192 10.97 -8.06 -20.82
N ILE A 193 9.78 -8.03 -21.44
CA ILE A 193 9.10 -6.79 -21.86
C ILE A 193 8.64 -5.96 -20.64
N LEU A 194 8.05 -6.60 -19.63
CA LEU A 194 7.63 -5.93 -18.40
C LEU A 194 8.82 -5.29 -17.67
N LYS A 195 9.98 -5.95 -17.68
CA LYS A 195 11.25 -5.45 -17.12
C LYS A 195 11.80 -4.28 -17.95
N LYS A 196 11.90 -4.45 -19.28
CA LYS A 196 12.33 -3.42 -20.24
C LYS A 196 11.61 -2.09 -20.02
N TYR A 197 10.29 -2.11 -19.90
CA TYR A 197 9.52 -0.87 -19.71
C TYR A 197 9.45 -0.39 -18.25
N ARG A 198 9.74 -1.24 -17.26
CA ARG A 198 9.90 -0.80 -15.87
C ARG A 198 11.20 -0.01 -15.70
N ASP A 199 12.23 -0.42 -16.41
CA ASP A 199 13.58 0.12 -16.28
C ASP A 199 13.86 1.23 -17.33
N SER A 200 12.90 1.53 -18.22
CA SER A 200 13.01 2.62 -19.19
C SER A 200 12.44 3.95 -18.66
N SER A 201 12.83 5.06 -19.29
CA SER A 201 12.27 6.39 -19.01
C SER A 201 10.93 6.66 -19.72
N PHE A 202 10.32 5.64 -20.34
CA PHE A 202 9.06 5.81 -21.06
C PHE A 202 7.90 6.10 -20.07
N PRO A 203 7.20 7.24 -20.18
CA PRO A 203 6.10 7.57 -19.29
C PRO A 203 4.86 6.71 -19.63
N ARG A 204 4.64 5.62 -18.88
CA ARG A 204 3.46 4.75 -19.08
C ARG A 204 2.15 5.35 -18.56
N THR A 205 2.25 6.29 -17.64
CA THR A 205 1.10 6.93 -16.99
C THR A 205 1.31 8.44 -16.96
N HIS A 206 0.25 9.18 -17.27
CA HIS A 206 0.20 10.63 -17.16
C HIS A 206 -0.85 11.02 -16.13
N PHE A 207 -0.73 12.22 -15.59
CA PHE A 207 -1.64 12.75 -14.59
C PHE A 207 -2.07 14.17 -14.96
N ASN A 208 -3.16 14.63 -14.38
CA ASN A 208 -3.70 15.95 -14.64
C ASN A 208 -3.68 16.78 -13.34
N GLY A 209 -3.12 17.98 -13.43
CA GLY A 209 -3.22 19.01 -12.41
C GLY A 209 -4.27 20.03 -12.79
N PHE A 210 -5.17 20.33 -11.85
CA PHE A 210 -6.24 21.31 -12.04
C PHE A 210 -5.90 22.57 -11.26
N PHE A 211 -5.73 23.66 -11.99
CA PHE A 211 -5.43 24.96 -11.45
C PHE A 211 -6.69 25.80 -11.45
N GLU A 212 -7.02 26.42 -10.31
CA GLU A 212 -8.19 27.28 -10.18
C GLU A 212 -7.83 28.59 -9.49
N GLY A 213 -8.24 29.72 -10.07
CA GLY A 213 -7.94 31.03 -9.50
C GLY A 213 -8.54 32.18 -10.29
N SER A 214 -8.33 33.40 -9.81
CA SER A 214 -8.70 34.61 -10.54
C SER A 214 -7.78 34.79 -11.74
N GLY A 215 -8.37 34.83 -12.93
CA GLY A 215 -7.65 35.16 -14.16
C GLY A 215 -7.41 36.66 -14.32
N PRO A 216 -6.82 37.08 -15.46
CA PRO A 216 -6.46 38.48 -15.73
C PRO A 216 -7.59 39.50 -15.56
N ASN A 217 -8.84 39.10 -15.81
CA ASN A 217 -10.03 39.96 -15.68
C ASN A 217 -10.78 39.79 -14.35
N LYS A 218 -10.13 39.22 -13.32
CA LYS A 218 -10.73 38.81 -12.03
C LYS A 218 -11.86 37.77 -12.12
N ILE A 219 -12.12 37.21 -13.29
CA ILE A 219 -13.03 36.07 -13.49
C ILE A 219 -12.32 34.80 -13.03
N ARG A 220 -13.01 33.94 -12.28
CA ARG A 220 -12.48 32.62 -11.92
C ARG A 220 -12.30 31.79 -13.19
N ILE A 221 -11.07 31.35 -13.43
CA ILE A 221 -10.72 30.47 -14.52
C ILE A 221 -10.19 29.15 -13.97
N SER A 222 -10.30 28.10 -14.77
CA SER A 222 -9.69 26.80 -14.50
C SER A 222 -8.83 26.40 -15.68
N GLU A 223 -7.63 25.92 -15.40
CA GLU A 223 -6.70 25.37 -16.38
C GLU A 223 -6.33 23.95 -15.95
N VAL A 224 -6.34 23.02 -16.91
CA VAL A 224 -5.89 21.64 -16.68
C VAL A 224 -4.63 21.44 -17.49
N VAL A 225 -3.59 20.96 -16.81
CA VAL A 225 -2.27 20.73 -17.39
C VAL A 225 -1.79 19.33 -17.04
N GLU A 226 -0.87 18.80 -17.84
CA GLU A 226 -0.26 17.51 -17.54
C GLU A 226 0.69 17.64 -16.35
N CYS A 227 0.74 16.61 -15.50
CA CYS A 227 1.67 16.46 -14.39
C CYS A 227 2.28 15.06 -14.39
N ASN A 228 3.46 14.94 -13.82
CA ASN A 228 4.10 13.65 -13.56
C ASN A 228 5.15 13.73 -12.47
N LEU A 229 5.65 12.55 -12.11
CA LEU A 229 6.81 12.38 -11.24
C LEU A 229 8.08 12.86 -11.97
N LYS A 230 8.86 13.74 -11.32
CA LYS A 230 10.22 14.08 -11.76
C LYS A 230 11.20 13.12 -11.08
N TRP A 231 11.69 12.13 -11.83
CA TRP A 231 12.57 11.07 -11.31
C TRP A 231 13.66 10.65 -12.30
N GLY A 232 14.81 10.20 -11.81
CA GLY A 232 15.94 9.75 -12.62
C GLY A 232 16.90 10.86 -13.07
N ALA A 233 18.07 10.45 -13.59
CA ALA A 233 19.15 11.35 -14.00
C ALA A 233 18.81 12.20 -15.24
N ASP A 234 17.90 11.72 -16.08
CA ASP A 234 17.32 12.46 -17.21
C ASP A 234 16.06 13.25 -16.82
N GLY A 235 15.58 13.11 -15.58
CA GLY A 235 14.32 13.66 -15.12
C GLY A 235 13.17 13.24 -16.04
N SER A 236 12.88 11.94 -16.14
CA SER A 236 12.08 11.22 -17.16
C SER A 236 10.73 11.84 -17.60
N TRP A 237 10.31 12.91 -16.95
CA TRP A 237 9.31 13.85 -17.44
C TRP A 237 9.84 15.27 -17.22
N SER A 238 10.74 15.76 -18.08
CA SER A 238 11.27 17.13 -18.04
C SER A 238 10.86 17.88 -19.30
N LYS A 239 9.77 18.63 -19.24
CA LYS A 239 9.41 19.56 -20.33
C LYS A 239 10.14 20.91 -20.13
N GLY A 240 11.48 20.92 -20.11
CA GLY A 240 12.30 22.15 -20.07
C GLY A 240 11.99 23.15 -18.93
N ASP A 241 12.34 24.44 -19.12
CA ASP A 241 12.20 25.52 -18.13
C ASP A 241 10.74 25.98 -17.85
N CYS A 242 9.73 25.20 -18.24
CA CYS A 242 8.33 25.63 -18.27
C CYS A 242 7.45 25.12 -17.11
N CYS A 243 8.00 24.53 -16.05
CA CYS A 243 7.20 23.73 -15.11
C CYS A 243 6.93 24.37 -13.74
N CYS A 244 5.85 23.92 -13.10
CA CYS A 244 5.57 24.11 -11.67
C CYS A 244 6.07 22.87 -10.90
N GLU A 245 6.91 23.07 -9.89
CA GLU A 245 7.47 21.99 -9.06
C GLU A 245 6.95 22.05 -7.63
N TYR A 246 6.43 20.92 -7.15
CA TYR A 246 5.94 20.72 -5.79
C TYR A 246 6.81 19.65 -5.14
N LYS A 247 7.83 20.13 -4.41
CA LYS A 247 8.73 19.26 -3.66
C LYS A 247 8.14 19.01 -2.28
N ASP A 248 7.95 17.75 -1.94
CA ASP A 248 7.65 17.35 -0.57
C ASP A 248 8.88 17.60 0.31
N ILE A 249 8.68 18.26 1.45
CA ILE A 249 9.78 18.69 2.33
C ILE A 249 10.47 17.48 2.99
N LYS A 250 9.68 16.45 3.34
CA LYS A 250 10.15 15.28 4.09
C LYS A 250 10.77 14.25 3.17
N THR A 251 10.05 13.85 2.13
CA THR A 251 10.51 12.83 1.20
C THR A 251 11.46 13.42 0.18
N GLY A 252 11.41 14.73 -0.10
CA GLY A 252 12.20 15.34 -1.18
C GLY A 252 11.67 15.03 -2.58
N THR A 253 10.60 14.24 -2.70
CA THR A 253 9.99 13.84 -3.96
C THR A 253 9.37 15.04 -4.65
N VAL A 254 9.63 15.16 -5.95
CA VAL A 254 9.18 16.30 -6.75
C VAL A 254 8.05 15.86 -7.67
N TRP A 255 6.87 16.40 -7.42
CA TRP A 255 5.77 16.38 -8.35
C TRP A 255 5.88 17.57 -9.29
N GLN A 256 5.87 17.33 -10.60
CA GLN A 256 6.02 18.38 -11.60
C GLN A 256 4.76 18.48 -12.45
N CYS A 257 4.33 19.70 -12.75
CA CYS A 257 3.24 20.00 -13.68
C CYS A 257 3.74 20.99 -14.74
N GLU A 258 3.15 20.98 -15.94
CA GLU A 258 3.37 22.08 -16.88
C GLU A 258 2.84 23.39 -16.27
N ARG A 259 3.47 24.51 -16.58
CA ARG A 259 2.97 25.80 -16.09
C ARG A 259 1.66 26.16 -16.81
N PRO A 260 0.57 26.44 -16.06
CA PRO A 260 -0.66 26.94 -16.67
C PRO A 260 -0.42 28.28 -17.38
N LYS A 261 -1.20 28.59 -18.42
CA LYS A 261 -0.94 29.75 -19.29
C LYS A 261 -1.28 31.07 -18.61
N LYS A 262 -2.29 31.09 -17.74
CA LYS A 262 -2.83 32.31 -17.13
C LYS A 262 -2.73 32.31 -15.60
N LEU A 263 -2.72 31.13 -14.98
CA LEU A 263 -2.63 30.98 -13.52
C LEU A 263 -1.17 30.85 -13.06
N SER A 264 -0.95 31.10 -11.77
CA SER A 264 0.34 30.87 -11.09
C SER A 264 0.40 29.45 -10.51
N CYS A 265 1.61 28.96 -10.21
CA CYS A 265 1.82 27.60 -9.72
C CYS A 265 1.17 27.32 -8.35
N ASP A 266 0.96 28.32 -7.51
CA ASP A 266 0.27 28.16 -6.22
C ASP A 266 -1.24 27.89 -6.36
N LYS A 267 -1.77 27.82 -7.59
CA LYS A 267 -3.19 27.58 -7.87
C LYS A 267 -3.56 26.13 -8.14
N LEU A 268 -2.62 25.17 -7.99
CA LEU A 268 -2.95 23.75 -8.05
C LEU A 268 -3.89 23.38 -6.90
N VAL A 269 -5.10 22.95 -7.22
CA VAL A 269 -6.12 22.60 -6.21
C VAL A 269 -6.55 21.14 -6.28
N ARG A 270 -6.44 20.50 -7.44
CA ARG A 270 -6.89 19.11 -7.62
C ARG A 270 -5.96 18.31 -8.53
N HIS A 271 -6.06 17.00 -8.40
CA HIS A 271 -5.30 15.97 -9.10
C HIS A 271 -6.22 14.90 -9.66
N SER A 272 -5.88 14.31 -10.80
CA SER A 272 -6.45 13.05 -11.24
C SER A 272 -5.43 12.22 -12.02
N GLY A 273 -5.71 10.93 -12.16
CA GLY A 273 -5.13 10.12 -13.22
C GLY A 273 -5.46 10.70 -14.59
N GLY A 274 -4.52 10.55 -15.52
CA GLY A 274 -4.63 10.96 -16.92
C GLY A 274 -4.64 9.75 -17.85
N ARG A 275 -4.07 9.93 -19.05
CA ARG A 275 -3.98 8.86 -20.05
C ARG A 275 -2.94 7.80 -19.66
N LEU A 276 -3.17 6.59 -20.16
CA LEU A 276 -2.17 5.52 -20.18
C LEU A 276 -1.57 5.47 -21.58
N GLU A 277 -0.25 5.40 -21.65
CA GLU A 277 0.46 5.28 -22.92
C GLU A 277 0.96 3.86 -23.10
N ASN A 278 0.61 3.24 -24.23
CA ASN A 278 0.98 1.86 -24.51
C ASN A 278 2.35 1.84 -25.18
N PRO A 279 3.40 1.37 -24.50
CA PRO A 279 4.71 1.31 -25.13
C PRO A 279 4.85 0.13 -26.11
N LEU A 280 3.91 -0.81 -26.11
CA LEU A 280 4.05 -2.06 -26.85
C LEU A 280 3.89 -1.86 -28.35
N HIS A 281 4.85 -2.34 -29.14
CA HIS A 281 4.70 -2.48 -30.58
C HIS A 281 3.87 -3.73 -30.96
N LEU A 282 3.50 -3.85 -32.25
CA LEU A 282 2.54 -4.87 -32.72
C LEU A 282 2.94 -6.31 -32.38
N PHE A 283 4.24 -6.62 -32.35
CA PHE A 283 4.72 -7.94 -31.95
C PHE A 283 4.56 -8.18 -30.44
N GLU A 284 5.05 -7.26 -29.60
CA GLU A 284 4.91 -7.34 -28.15
C GLU A 284 3.42 -7.47 -27.72
N GLN A 285 2.50 -6.76 -28.38
CA GLN A 285 1.07 -6.85 -28.08
C GLN A 285 0.50 -8.26 -28.25
N GLN A 286 1.05 -9.08 -29.15
CA GLN A 286 0.59 -10.46 -29.37
C GLN A 286 0.88 -11.35 -28.15
N LEU A 287 2.00 -11.11 -27.46
CA LEU A 287 2.41 -11.86 -26.27
C LEU A 287 1.50 -11.59 -25.06
N PHE A 288 0.86 -10.42 -25.00
CA PHE A 288 -0.07 -10.03 -23.92
C PHE A 288 -1.54 -10.44 -24.18
N THR A 289 -1.80 -11.28 -25.18
CA THR A 289 -3.17 -11.74 -25.44
C THR A 289 -3.66 -12.67 -24.33
N LYS A 290 -4.97 -12.65 -24.04
CA LYS A 290 -5.61 -13.55 -23.06
C LYS A 290 -5.48 -15.04 -23.40
N LYS A 291 -5.05 -15.38 -24.61
CA LYS A 291 -4.77 -16.76 -25.04
C LYS A 291 -3.39 -17.25 -24.56
N LEU A 292 -2.50 -16.33 -24.17
CA LEU A 292 -1.12 -16.62 -23.79
C LEU A 292 -0.83 -16.23 -22.34
N THR A 293 -1.48 -15.19 -21.82
CA THR A 293 -1.32 -14.73 -20.43
C THR A 293 -2.40 -15.28 -19.52
N ASN A 294 -2.01 -15.74 -18.33
CA ASN A 294 -2.91 -16.25 -17.29
C ASN A 294 -3.77 -17.42 -17.76
N VAL A 295 -3.09 -18.42 -18.35
CA VAL A 295 -3.71 -19.60 -18.95
C VAL A 295 -3.26 -20.84 -18.20
N ALA A 296 -4.22 -21.68 -17.82
CA ALA A 296 -3.96 -22.99 -17.23
C ALA A 296 -3.18 -23.86 -18.23
N ILE A 297 -2.12 -24.52 -17.74
CA ILE A 297 -1.35 -25.45 -18.56
C ILE A 297 -1.85 -26.88 -18.37
N ASN A 298 -1.62 -27.75 -19.36
CA ASN A 298 -2.05 -29.15 -19.29
C ASN A 298 -1.17 -29.95 -18.31
N GLY A 299 -1.73 -30.94 -17.64
CA GLY A 299 -0.96 -31.80 -16.76
C GLY A 299 -1.79 -32.85 -16.06
N ASP A 300 -1.21 -33.49 -15.05
CA ASP A 300 -1.86 -34.54 -14.28
C ASP A 300 -3.15 -34.05 -13.61
N LYS A 301 -4.25 -34.76 -13.86
CA LYS A 301 -5.58 -34.52 -13.27
C LYS A 301 -5.93 -35.49 -12.14
N LYS A 302 -4.92 -36.20 -11.62
CA LYS A 302 -5.11 -37.22 -10.59
C LYS A 302 -5.63 -36.58 -9.30
N ILE A 303 -6.62 -37.22 -8.69
CA ILE A 303 -7.13 -36.84 -7.38
C ILE A 303 -6.14 -37.36 -6.34
N ILE A 304 -5.69 -36.46 -5.47
CA ILE A 304 -4.82 -36.79 -4.34
C ILE A 304 -5.71 -37.03 -3.13
N ASN A 305 -5.65 -38.23 -2.57
CA ASN A 305 -6.38 -38.58 -1.35
C ASN A 305 -5.49 -38.32 -0.13
N VAL A 306 -5.92 -37.39 0.73
CA VAL A 306 -5.22 -37.02 1.95
C VAL A 306 -5.99 -37.57 3.16
N LEU A 307 -5.38 -38.53 3.83
CA LEU A 307 -5.84 -39.15 5.06
C LEU A 307 -5.55 -38.27 6.27
N PRO A 308 -6.33 -38.37 7.36
CA PRO A 308 -6.05 -37.66 8.59
C PRO A 308 -4.69 -38.08 9.16
N ASN A 309 -4.03 -37.15 9.84
CA ASN A 309 -2.83 -37.43 10.61
C ASN A 309 -3.14 -37.26 12.10
N THR A 310 -2.94 -38.30 12.90
CA THR A 310 -3.19 -38.31 14.35
C THR A 310 -2.08 -37.66 15.16
N SER A 311 -1.00 -37.24 14.51
CA SER A 311 0.08 -36.49 15.16
C SER A 311 -0.46 -35.15 15.64
N ALA A 312 -0.26 -34.83 16.92
CA ALA A 312 -0.65 -33.54 17.46
C ALA A 312 0.02 -32.42 16.65
N ILE A 313 -0.78 -31.59 15.97
CA ILE A 313 -0.31 -30.30 15.47
C ILE A 313 0.07 -29.50 16.70
N GLY A 314 1.35 -29.09 16.79
CA GLY A 314 1.83 -28.28 17.90
C GLY A 314 0.95 -27.06 18.10
N THR A 315 0.76 -26.64 19.35
CA THR A 315 0.00 -25.42 19.67
C THR A 315 0.66 -24.24 18.98
N MET A 316 -0.06 -23.63 18.04
CA MET A 316 0.44 -22.47 17.32
C MET A 316 0.52 -21.27 18.26
N GLU A 317 1.62 -20.55 18.19
CA GLU A 317 1.87 -19.42 19.07
C GLU A 317 0.96 -18.22 18.75
N LYS A 318 0.80 -17.33 19.73
CA LYS A 318 0.02 -16.09 19.58
C LYS A 318 0.67 -15.18 18.54
N CYS A 319 -0.16 -14.50 17.75
CA CYS A 319 0.31 -13.53 16.77
C CYS A 319 1.02 -12.35 17.45
N ARG A 320 2.23 -12.02 16.98
CA ARG A 320 3.06 -10.91 17.45
C ARG A 320 3.91 -10.34 16.30
N SER A 321 4.51 -9.18 16.50
CA SER A 321 5.50 -8.63 15.56
C SER A 321 6.76 -9.50 15.47
N GLY A 322 7.51 -9.38 14.37
CA GLY A 322 8.76 -10.11 14.15
C GLY A 322 8.61 -11.60 13.81
N MET A 323 7.40 -12.08 13.55
CA MET A 323 7.18 -13.46 13.11
C MET A 323 7.59 -13.65 11.66
N MET A 324 8.30 -14.75 11.38
CA MET A 324 8.68 -15.12 10.03
C MET A 324 7.48 -15.69 9.26
N THR A 325 7.26 -15.20 8.04
CA THR A 325 6.20 -15.72 7.16
C THR A 325 6.74 -16.90 6.35
N PRO A 326 6.29 -18.15 6.61
CA PRO A 326 6.72 -19.30 5.83
C PRO A 326 6.05 -19.29 4.44
N VAL A 327 6.54 -20.17 3.56
CA VAL A 327 5.91 -20.44 2.27
C VAL A 327 5.52 -21.92 2.22
N PRO A 328 4.21 -22.26 2.19
CA PRO A 328 3.06 -21.34 2.22
C PRO A 328 2.86 -20.65 3.59
N ALA A 329 2.25 -19.46 3.60
CA ALA A 329 1.91 -18.69 4.81
C ALA A 329 0.66 -19.21 5.54
N GLY A 330 -0.12 -20.06 4.85
CA GLY A 330 -1.38 -20.61 5.33
C GLY A 330 -2.13 -21.31 4.21
N PHE A 331 -3.37 -21.69 4.49
CA PHE A 331 -4.28 -22.32 3.55
C PHE A 331 -5.73 -21.97 3.84
N TYR A 332 -6.58 -22.00 2.83
CA TYR A 332 -8.02 -21.99 3.00
C TYR A 332 -8.55 -23.39 3.28
N LEU A 333 -9.50 -23.48 4.20
CA LEU A 333 -10.37 -24.63 4.38
C LEU A 333 -11.76 -24.13 4.76
N LYS A 334 -12.79 -24.50 4.00
CA LYS A 334 -14.19 -24.06 4.22
C LYS A 334 -14.31 -22.54 4.32
N ASP A 335 -13.70 -21.81 3.38
CA ASP A 335 -13.65 -20.33 3.35
C ASP A 335 -12.87 -19.65 4.49
N VAL A 336 -12.17 -20.41 5.34
CA VAL A 336 -11.38 -19.87 6.45
C VAL A 336 -9.90 -20.03 6.19
N TRP A 337 -9.15 -18.93 6.29
CA TRP A 337 -7.70 -18.92 6.23
C TRP A 337 -7.12 -19.41 7.56
N LYS A 338 -6.39 -20.52 7.48
CA LYS A 338 -5.60 -21.10 8.56
C LYS A 338 -4.15 -20.71 8.31
N SER A 339 -3.61 -19.83 9.16
CA SER A 339 -2.23 -19.37 9.03
C SER A 339 -1.25 -20.41 9.57
N PHE A 340 -0.06 -20.47 8.99
CA PHE A 340 1.11 -21.16 9.54
C PHE A 340 2.07 -20.20 10.28
N VAL A 341 1.77 -18.90 10.29
CA VAL A 341 2.56 -17.88 10.99
C VAL A 341 2.23 -17.88 12.47
N CYS A 342 0.94 -17.83 12.80
CA CYS A 342 0.46 -17.66 14.17
C CYS A 342 -0.99 -18.12 14.31
N ASN A 343 -1.45 -18.26 15.56
CA ASN A 343 -2.81 -18.68 15.89
C ASN A 343 -3.83 -17.58 15.53
N THR A 344 -4.52 -17.77 14.40
CA THR A 344 -5.50 -16.81 13.88
C THR A 344 -6.91 -17.15 14.33
N ARG A 345 -7.70 -16.10 14.57
CA ARG A 345 -9.08 -16.22 15.01
C ARG A 345 -10.04 -15.62 14.00
N GLN A 346 -11.26 -16.14 14.01
CA GLN A 346 -12.39 -15.54 13.34
C GLN A 346 -13.15 -14.68 14.34
N PHE A 347 -13.54 -13.48 13.94
CA PHE A 347 -14.21 -12.55 14.84
C PHE A 347 -15.67 -12.40 14.45
N SER A 348 -16.56 -12.56 15.43
CA SER A 348 -17.93 -12.04 15.31
C SER A 348 -17.93 -10.50 15.39
N PRO A 349 -18.96 -9.82 14.87
CA PRO A 349 -19.13 -8.37 15.01
C PRO A 349 -18.87 -7.82 16.44
N ALA A 350 -19.38 -8.50 17.47
CA ALA A 350 -19.19 -8.12 18.86
C ALA A 350 -17.74 -8.29 19.33
N GLN A 351 -17.06 -9.37 18.89
CA GLN A 351 -15.65 -9.58 19.18
C GLN A 351 -14.75 -8.57 18.46
N MET A 352 -15.10 -8.14 17.25
CA MET A 352 -14.40 -7.05 16.55
C MET A 352 -14.50 -5.73 17.34
N ALA A 353 -15.70 -5.36 17.79
CA ALA A 353 -15.89 -4.15 18.62
C ALA A 353 -15.08 -4.22 19.92
N ASN A 354 -15.05 -5.39 20.58
CA ASN A 354 -14.26 -5.57 21.79
C ASN A 354 -12.74 -5.52 21.52
N CYS A 355 -12.27 -6.10 20.41
CA CYS A 355 -10.87 -6.05 19.98
C CYS A 355 -10.41 -4.60 19.72
N LEU A 356 -11.26 -3.80 19.09
CA LEU A 356 -10.98 -2.41 18.71
C LEU A 356 -11.28 -1.39 19.82
N LYS A 357 -11.73 -1.84 21.00
CA LYS A 357 -12.04 -0.94 22.11
C LYS A 357 -10.83 -0.08 22.50
N ASN A 358 -11.06 1.23 22.61
CA ASN A 358 -10.04 2.25 22.89
C ASN A 358 -8.90 2.25 21.85
N LYS A 359 -9.19 1.92 20.58
CA LYS A 359 -8.20 1.95 19.49
C LYS A 359 -8.49 3.05 18.48
N ILE A 360 -7.41 3.59 17.94
CA ILE A 360 -7.42 4.41 16.73
C ILE A 360 -6.68 3.62 15.64
N VAL A 361 -7.41 3.28 14.58
CA VAL A 361 -6.87 2.53 13.44
C VAL A 361 -6.63 3.50 12.27
N TYR A 362 -5.40 3.57 11.81
CA TYR A 362 -4.98 4.40 10.68
C TYR A 362 -4.71 3.51 9.48
N PHE A 363 -5.68 3.40 8.57
CA PHE A 363 -5.47 2.77 7.29
C PHE A 363 -4.92 3.78 6.26
N MET A 364 -3.85 3.40 5.57
CA MET A 364 -3.21 4.23 4.54
C MET A 364 -2.93 3.42 3.28
N GLY A 365 -2.75 4.10 2.15
CA GLY A 365 -2.25 3.49 0.92
C GLY A 365 -3.24 3.43 -0.23
N ASP A 366 -3.51 2.22 -0.71
CA ASP A 366 -4.35 1.99 -1.89
C ASP A 366 -5.83 1.79 -1.53
N SER A 367 -6.65 1.74 -2.58
CA SER A 367 -8.07 1.34 -2.48
C SER A 367 -8.30 -0.07 -1.91
N THR A 368 -7.27 -0.91 -1.80
CA THR A 368 -7.39 -2.25 -1.20
C THR A 368 -7.42 -2.19 0.33
N THR A 369 -6.67 -1.28 0.96
CA THR A 369 -6.82 -1.01 2.41
C THR A 369 -8.13 -0.28 2.70
N ARG A 370 -8.70 0.48 1.74
CA ARG A 370 -10.06 1.03 1.88
C ARG A 370 -11.10 -0.07 2.08
N GLN A 371 -10.93 -1.24 1.45
CA GLN A 371 -11.86 -2.35 1.66
C GLN A 371 -11.85 -2.84 3.12
N TRP A 372 -10.72 -2.73 3.85
CA TRP A 372 -10.68 -3.06 5.27
C TRP A 372 -11.44 -2.03 6.11
N PHE A 373 -11.28 -0.74 5.80
CA PHE A 373 -12.10 0.32 6.40
C PHE A 373 -13.59 0.07 6.19
N GLU A 374 -14.01 -0.17 4.95
CA GLU A 374 -15.43 -0.39 4.59
C GLU A 374 -15.97 -1.69 5.20
N TYR A 375 -15.13 -2.71 5.36
CA TYR A 375 -15.49 -3.94 6.03
C TYR A 375 -15.75 -3.70 7.52
N LEU A 376 -14.87 -2.98 8.22
CA LEU A 376 -15.07 -2.63 9.62
C LEU A 376 -16.29 -1.73 9.82
N GLU A 377 -16.47 -0.73 8.95
CA GLU A 377 -17.65 0.16 8.98
C GLU A 377 -18.96 -0.61 8.87
N ARG A 378 -19.03 -1.62 8.00
CA ARG A 378 -20.24 -2.42 7.81
C ARG A 378 -20.45 -3.45 8.92
N THR A 379 -19.37 -3.94 9.53
CA THR A 379 -19.42 -5.14 10.39
C THR A 379 -19.38 -4.80 11.88
N VAL A 380 -18.66 -3.75 12.30
CA VAL A 380 -18.53 -3.39 13.71
C VAL A 380 -19.82 -2.72 14.21
N PRO A 381 -20.51 -3.26 15.23
CA PRO A 381 -21.77 -2.69 15.70
C PRO A 381 -21.62 -1.26 16.20
N GLY A 382 -22.50 -0.37 15.72
CA GLY A 382 -22.60 1.02 16.19
C GLY A 382 -21.60 1.99 15.57
N ILE A 383 -20.62 1.51 14.80
CA ILE A 383 -19.69 2.39 14.09
C ILE A 383 -20.44 3.21 13.04
N LYS A 384 -20.09 4.50 12.91
CA LYS A 384 -20.71 5.42 11.94
C LYS A 384 -19.64 6.22 11.22
N ARG A 385 -19.76 6.28 9.89
CA ARG A 385 -18.92 7.16 9.06
C ARG A 385 -19.30 8.62 9.28
N MET A 386 -18.27 9.45 9.46
CA MET A 386 -18.39 10.91 9.53
C MET A 386 -18.40 11.48 8.11
N ASP A 387 -19.26 12.46 7.84
CA ASP A 387 -19.22 13.20 6.58
C ASP A 387 -18.10 14.24 6.64
N LEU A 388 -16.99 13.94 5.96
CA LEU A 388 -15.85 14.86 5.81
C LEU A 388 -15.96 15.69 4.51
N HIS A 389 -17.08 15.61 3.79
CA HIS A 389 -17.29 16.22 2.48
C HIS A 389 -16.27 15.78 1.41
N THR A 390 -15.79 14.54 1.53
CA THR A 390 -14.80 13.92 0.64
C THR A 390 -15.44 12.86 -0.24
N HIS A 391 -14.81 12.56 -1.38
CA HIS A 391 -15.32 11.53 -2.27
C HIS A 391 -15.13 10.12 -1.64
N PRO A 392 -16.16 9.27 -1.54
CA PRO A 392 -16.06 7.98 -0.85
C PRO A 392 -14.97 7.04 -1.35
N ALA A 393 -14.67 7.08 -2.66
CA ALA A 393 -13.61 6.25 -3.25
C ALA A 393 -12.18 6.79 -3.06
N GLY A 394 -12.05 8.07 -2.67
CA GLY A 394 -10.77 8.79 -2.64
C GLY A 394 -10.33 9.24 -1.26
N GLY A 395 -11.27 9.46 -0.34
CA GLY A 395 -10.98 9.85 1.04
C GLY A 395 -10.53 11.32 1.18
N PRO A 396 -10.04 11.72 2.36
CA PRO A 396 -9.95 10.93 3.58
C PRO A 396 -11.32 10.46 4.09
N LEU A 397 -11.35 9.31 4.78
CA LEU A 397 -12.54 8.76 5.43
C LEU A 397 -12.29 8.61 6.93
N MET A 398 -13.36 8.74 7.71
CA MET A 398 -13.34 8.51 9.15
C MET A 398 -14.64 7.83 9.58
N ALA A 399 -14.53 6.85 10.47
CA ALA A 399 -15.68 6.23 11.14
C ALA A 399 -15.41 6.13 12.65
N VAL A 400 -16.46 6.36 13.45
CA VAL A 400 -16.36 6.43 14.91
C VAL A 400 -17.44 5.59 15.59
N GLU A 401 -17.09 4.99 16.73
CA GLU A 401 -18.02 4.35 17.66
C GLU A 401 -17.72 4.89 19.06
N LEU A 402 -18.69 5.60 19.65
CA LEU A 402 -18.46 6.39 20.86
C LEU A 402 -18.41 5.53 22.14
N LYS A 403 -19.18 4.44 22.21
CA LYS A 403 -19.33 3.63 23.44
C LYS A 403 -18.04 2.92 23.82
N ASN A 404 -17.33 2.38 22.83
CA ASN A 404 -16.06 1.68 23.01
C ASN A 404 -14.86 2.54 22.59
N ASN A 405 -15.08 3.83 22.28
CA ASN A 405 -14.04 4.76 21.85
C ASN A 405 -13.19 4.19 20.70
N ILE A 406 -13.86 3.84 19.60
CA ILE A 406 -13.25 3.30 18.39
C ILE A 406 -13.19 4.40 17.35
N ILE A 407 -12.02 4.64 16.78
CA ILE A 407 -11.84 5.54 15.65
C ILE A 407 -11.11 4.78 14.54
N VAL A 408 -11.64 4.86 13.32
CA VAL A 408 -11.00 4.27 12.14
C VAL A 408 -10.86 5.37 11.10
N HIS A 409 -9.64 5.57 10.62
CA HIS A 409 -9.31 6.46 9.52
C HIS A 409 -8.93 5.65 8.29
N TRP A 410 -9.26 6.17 7.11
CA TRP A 410 -8.61 5.73 5.88
C TRP A 410 -8.17 6.93 5.05
N ARG A 411 -6.92 6.91 4.59
CA ARG A 411 -6.38 7.88 3.63
C ARG A 411 -5.73 7.16 2.46
N VAL A 412 -5.88 7.73 1.27
CA VAL A 412 -5.12 7.31 0.10
C VAL A 412 -3.71 7.88 0.16
N HIS A 413 -2.73 7.20 -0.41
CA HIS A 413 -1.38 7.74 -0.53
C HIS A 413 -1.30 8.94 -1.49
N GLY A 414 -0.22 9.71 -1.37
CA GLY A 414 0.10 10.89 -2.17
C GLY A 414 0.36 10.61 -3.65
N VAL A 415 0.72 11.64 -4.41
CA VAL A 415 1.12 11.47 -5.82
C VAL A 415 2.39 10.60 -5.95
N PRO A 416 2.53 9.75 -6.98
CA PRO A 416 1.63 9.53 -8.11
C PRO A 416 0.42 8.64 -7.76
N LEU A 417 -0.78 9.23 -7.72
CA LEU A 417 -2.02 8.51 -7.43
C LEU A 417 -2.86 8.36 -8.70
N ARG A 418 -3.16 7.13 -9.11
CA ARG A 418 -3.91 6.87 -10.36
C ARG A 418 -5.39 6.58 -10.11
N PHE A 419 -6.15 7.61 -9.75
CA PHE A 419 -7.61 7.56 -9.70
C PHE A 419 -8.23 8.36 -10.85
N SER A 420 -9.27 7.82 -11.48
CA SER A 420 -10.04 8.54 -12.52
C SER A 420 -10.87 9.69 -11.96
N LYS A 421 -11.10 9.70 -10.64
CA LYS A 421 -11.81 10.77 -9.94
C LYS A 421 -10.85 11.93 -9.64
N VAL A 422 -11.36 13.14 -9.79
CA VAL A 422 -10.63 14.36 -9.44
C VAL A 422 -10.66 14.52 -7.93
N MET A 423 -9.48 14.57 -7.33
CA MET A 423 -9.27 14.63 -5.88
C MET A 423 -8.64 15.97 -5.49
N PRO A 424 -8.98 16.57 -4.34
CA PRO A 424 -8.23 17.70 -3.81
C PRO A 424 -6.76 17.32 -3.61
N ILE A 425 -5.83 18.12 -4.13
CA ILE A 425 -4.39 17.82 -4.02
C ILE A 425 -3.92 17.81 -2.57
N ILE A 426 -4.53 18.66 -1.74
CA ILE A 426 -4.19 18.81 -0.32
C ILE A 426 -4.56 17.57 0.51
N ASP A 427 -5.44 16.72 0.02
CA ASP A 427 -5.81 15.48 0.71
C ASP A 427 -4.83 14.32 0.42
N LEU A 428 -3.92 14.50 -0.56
CA LEU A 428 -3.01 13.47 -1.06
C LEU A 428 -1.65 13.56 -0.36
N HIS A 429 -1.57 12.98 0.83
CA HIS A 429 -0.35 12.98 1.65
C HIS A 429 0.54 11.76 1.37
N TYR A 430 1.86 11.93 1.37
CA TYR A 430 2.78 10.80 1.41
C TYR A 430 2.61 10.03 2.72
N ILE A 431 2.67 8.69 2.66
CA ILE A 431 2.47 7.81 3.83
C ILE A 431 3.46 8.15 4.95
N SER A 432 4.71 8.50 4.61
CA SER A 432 5.71 8.91 5.59
C SER A 432 5.28 10.14 6.41
N ASN A 433 4.65 11.12 5.76
CA ASN A 433 4.21 12.35 6.42
C ASN A 433 3.08 12.05 7.41
N ASP A 434 2.10 11.25 6.99
CA ASP A 434 1.00 10.85 7.88
C ASP A 434 1.50 10.02 9.07
N ILE A 435 2.50 9.14 8.88
CA ILE A 435 3.10 8.36 9.98
C ILE A 435 3.87 9.26 10.96
N ASP A 436 4.55 10.30 10.48
CA ASP A 436 5.30 11.24 11.34
C ASP A 436 4.36 12.05 12.26
N GLU A 437 3.11 12.28 11.85
CA GLU A 437 2.10 12.99 12.63
C GLU A 437 1.40 12.12 13.70
N ILE A 438 1.63 10.80 13.69
CA ILE A 438 1.04 9.89 14.68
C ILE A 438 1.88 9.87 15.95
N ALA A 439 1.27 10.23 17.09
CA ALA A 439 1.93 10.15 18.40
C ALA A 439 2.35 8.70 18.75
N GLY A 440 1.48 7.74 18.43
CA GLY A 440 1.69 6.31 18.70
C GLY A 440 1.24 5.88 20.10
N GLY A 441 1.51 4.62 20.43
CA GLY A 441 1.23 4.00 21.73
C GLY A 441 0.30 2.79 21.60
N PRO A 442 -0.06 2.15 22.72
CA PRO A 442 -0.80 0.89 22.72
C PRO A 442 -2.21 0.98 22.12
N HIS A 443 -2.74 2.19 21.95
CA HIS A 443 -4.05 2.45 21.34
C HIS A 443 -3.98 2.65 19.81
N ALA A 444 -2.80 2.88 19.25
CA ALA A 444 -2.62 3.19 17.84
C ALA A 444 -2.30 1.93 17.02
N VAL A 445 -3.08 1.72 15.95
CA VAL A 445 -2.85 0.66 14.96
C VAL A 445 -2.63 1.32 13.60
N VAL A 446 -1.43 1.24 13.05
CA VAL A 446 -1.07 1.80 11.75
C VAL A 446 -1.01 0.68 10.74
N VAL A 447 -1.74 0.80 9.64
CA VAL A 447 -1.79 -0.19 8.58
C VAL A 447 -1.62 0.49 7.24
N PHE A 448 -0.64 0.06 6.43
CA PHE A 448 -0.44 0.62 5.10
C PHE A 448 -0.16 -0.46 4.05
N THR A 449 -0.54 -0.15 2.81
CA THR A 449 -0.16 -0.85 1.58
C THR A 449 0.39 0.18 0.60
N TYR A 450 1.28 -0.19 -0.30
CA TYR A 450 1.79 0.76 -1.28
C TYR A 450 2.19 0.01 -2.55
N CYS A 451 1.24 -0.34 -3.42
CA CYS A 451 1.55 -1.20 -4.58
C CYS A 451 0.77 -0.79 -5.85
N ALA A 452 -0.56 -0.72 -5.80
CA ALA A 452 -1.42 -0.79 -6.99
C ALA A 452 -1.22 0.37 -7.99
N HIS A 453 -0.86 1.56 -7.51
CA HIS A 453 -0.62 2.73 -8.36
C HIS A 453 0.85 2.90 -8.75
N LEU A 454 1.75 2.08 -8.19
CA LEU A 454 3.20 2.23 -8.30
C LEU A 454 3.83 1.30 -9.33
N VAL A 455 3.09 0.28 -9.82
CA VAL A 455 3.56 -0.67 -10.86
C VAL A 455 3.97 0.00 -12.18
N PHE A 456 3.55 1.25 -12.39
CA PHE A 456 3.88 2.04 -13.58
C PHE A 456 5.23 2.75 -13.50
N HIS A 457 5.78 2.89 -12.29
CA HIS A 457 6.93 3.74 -12.03
C HIS A 457 8.23 2.92 -11.95
N PRO A 458 9.40 3.57 -12.16
CA PRO A 458 10.69 2.91 -12.00
C PRO A 458 10.84 2.28 -10.62
N ILE A 459 11.45 1.09 -10.56
CA ILE A 459 11.64 0.39 -9.29
C ILE A 459 12.48 1.22 -8.30
N THR A 460 13.43 2.02 -8.79
CA THR A 460 14.27 2.91 -7.97
C THR A 460 13.45 3.98 -7.25
N PHE A 461 12.39 4.51 -7.88
CA PHE A 461 11.45 5.43 -7.23
C PHE A 461 10.72 4.74 -6.09
N TYR A 462 10.23 3.53 -6.36
CA TYR A 462 9.53 2.77 -5.35
C TYR A 462 10.41 2.47 -4.12
N VAL A 463 11.66 2.05 -4.35
CA VAL A 463 12.63 1.81 -3.27
C VAL A 463 12.86 3.06 -2.44
N TYR A 464 13.03 4.21 -3.10
CA TYR A 464 13.20 5.49 -2.42
C TYR A 464 12.03 5.85 -1.51
N GLU A 465 10.79 5.78 -2.03
CA GLU A 465 9.59 6.06 -1.25
C GLU A 465 9.44 5.10 -0.07
N VAL A 466 9.66 3.80 -0.30
CA VAL A 466 9.64 2.78 0.76
C VAL A 466 10.70 3.06 1.82
N ALA A 467 11.90 3.55 1.44
CA ALA A 467 12.92 3.96 2.39
C ALA A 467 12.47 5.14 3.27
N LYS A 468 11.77 6.13 2.71
CA LYS A 468 11.20 7.25 3.50
C LYS A 468 10.10 6.77 4.44
N ILE A 469 9.22 5.87 3.99
CA ILE A 469 8.20 5.25 4.85
C ILE A 469 8.87 4.47 5.99
N ARG A 470 9.91 3.67 5.68
CA ARG A 470 10.69 2.92 6.67
C ARG A 470 11.29 3.84 7.74
N GLN A 471 11.88 4.97 7.34
CA GLN A 471 12.42 5.95 8.30
C GLN A 471 11.36 6.48 9.25
N SER A 472 10.17 6.81 8.75
CA SER A 472 9.04 7.27 9.57
C SER A 472 8.50 6.18 10.50
N VAL A 473 8.41 4.93 10.03
CA VAL A 473 8.02 3.78 10.87
C VAL A 473 9.03 3.53 11.99
N VAL A 474 10.34 3.53 11.68
CA VAL A 474 11.40 3.36 12.68
C VAL A 474 11.34 4.49 13.71
N ALA A 475 11.14 5.73 13.28
CA ALA A 475 10.97 6.86 14.20
C ALA A 475 9.71 6.73 15.08
N LEU A 476 8.61 6.18 14.55
CA LEU A 476 7.38 5.91 15.30
C LEU A 476 7.59 4.82 16.36
N LEU A 477 8.19 3.70 15.99
CA LEU A 477 8.45 2.59 16.92
C LEU A 477 9.52 2.96 17.96
N SER A 478 10.48 3.80 17.61
CA SER A 478 11.45 4.33 18.58
C SER A 478 10.81 5.22 19.64
N ARG A 479 9.87 6.09 19.26
CA ARG A 479 9.18 6.98 20.22
C ARG A 479 8.03 6.30 20.97
N ALA A 480 7.37 5.33 20.35
CA ALA A 480 6.18 4.67 20.86
C ALA A 480 6.18 3.18 20.48
N PRO A 481 7.00 2.35 21.15
CA PRO A 481 7.24 0.95 20.77
C PRO A 481 6.01 0.04 20.89
N GLU A 482 5.00 0.43 21.66
CA GLU A 482 3.74 -0.31 21.79
C GLU A 482 2.76 -0.09 20.62
N THR A 483 3.12 0.75 19.64
CA THR A 483 2.30 0.98 18.44
C THR A 483 2.27 -0.27 17.58
N THR A 484 1.09 -0.74 17.18
CA THR A 484 0.99 -1.84 16.21
C THR A 484 1.16 -1.29 14.80
N VAL A 485 2.20 -1.73 14.07
CA VAL A 485 2.43 -1.35 12.66
C VAL A 485 2.32 -2.58 11.76
N VAL A 486 1.40 -2.53 10.80
CA VAL A 486 1.11 -3.63 9.86
C VAL A 486 1.32 -3.17 8.42
N ILE A 487 2.14 -3.91 7.69
CA ILE A 487 2.34 -3.76 6.25
C ILE A 487 1.49 -4.81 5.56
N LYS A 488 0.51 -4.37 4.78
CA LYS A 488 -0.32 -5.24 3.94
C LYS A 488 0.35 -5.40 2.59
N SER A 489 0.55 -6.63 2.14
CA SER A 489 1.06 -6.90 0.77
C SER A 489 0.04 -6.58 -0.32
N GLY A 490 0.51 -6.58 -1.58
CA GLY A 490 -0.35 -6.48 -2.74
C GLY A 490 -1.31 -7.67 -2.89
N ASN A 491 -2.46 -7.41 -3.53
CA ASN A 491 -3.40 -8.45 -3.97
C ASN A 491 -3.07 -8.86 -5.41
N THR A 492 -3.34 -10.12 -5.77
CA THR A 492 -3.33 -10.53 -7.18
C THR A 492 -4.41 -9.79 -7.98
N ALA A 493 -4.08 -9.46 -9.24
CA ALA A 493 -5.00 -8.74 -10.13
C ALA A 493 -5.63 -9.67 -11.18
N GLY A 494 -6.79 -9.28 -11.71
CA GLY A 494 -7.47 -10.03 -12.77
C GLY A 494 -6.95 -9.72 -14.18
N LEU A 495 -6.45 -8.51 -14.42
CA LEU A 495 -5.86 -8.10 -15.71
C LEU A 495 -4.35 -8.35 -15.69
N LYS A 496 -3.82 -8.75 -16.85
CA LYS A 496 -2.46 -9.28 -17.02
C LYS A 496 -1.81 -8.67 -18.26
N ASN A 497 -1.70 -7.36 -18.27
CA ASN A 497 -1.20 -6.56 -19.39
C ASN A 497 -0.02 -5.67 -18.95
N ILE A 498 0.48 -4.83 -19.85
CA ILE A 498 1.60 -3.91 -19.58
C ILE A 498 1.33 -2.89 -18.45
N TYR A 499 0.06 -2.68 -18.09
CA TYR A 499 -0.38 -1.72 -17.08
C TYR A 499 -0.70 -2.38 -15.74
N GLN A 500 -0.97 -3.68 -15.73
CA GLN A 500 -1.33 -4.41 -14.54
C GLN A 500 -0.82 -5.83 -14.72
N SER A 501 0.24 -6.15 -13.98
CA SER A 501 0.87 -7.46 -13.97
C SER A 501 1.15 -7.83 -12.53
N ASP A 502 0.81 -9.06 -12.14
CA ASP A 502 1.19 -9.49 -10.80
C ASP A 502 2.71 -9.73 -10.72
N TRP A 503 3.43 -9.89 -11.83
CA TRP A 503 4.89 -9.89 -11.78
C TRP A 503 5.42 -8.55 -11.25
N HIS A 504 4.89 -7.40 -11.73
CA HIS A 504 5.24 -6.10 -11.15
C HIS A 504 4.86 -6.01 -9.67
N MET A 505 3.64 -6.45 -9.30
CA MET A 505 3.20 -6.42 -7.90
C MET A 505 4.10 -7.26 -7.00
N LEU A 506 4.51 -8.46 -7.45
CA LEU A 506 5.45 -9.32 -6.72
C LEU A 506 6.79 -8.62 -6.52
N GLN A 507 7.30 -7.91 -7.53
CA GLN A 507 8.54 -7.15 -7.42
C GLN A 507 8.44 -6.04 -6.37
N LEU A 508 7.33 -5.30 -6.34
CA LEU A 508 7.08 -4.27 -5.32
C LEU A 508 6.95 -4.89 -3.91
N ASP A 509 6.21 -5.99 -3.79
CA ASP A 509 6.06 -6.73 -2.52
C ASP A 509 7.42 -7.26 -2.02
N THR A 510 8.29 -7.75 -2.91
CA THR A 510 9.66 -8.16 -2.56
C THR A 510 10.47 -6.99 -2.02
N VAL A 511 10.40 -5.81 -2.66
CA VAL A 511 11.08 -4.61 -2.16
C VAL A 511 10.59 -4.26 -0.76
N MET A 512 9.28 -4.22 -0.55
CA MET A 512 8.69 -3.90 0.75
C MET A 512 9.17 -4.88 1.83
N ARG A 513 9.22 -6.18 1.54
CA ARG A 513 9.71 -7.21 2.48
C ARG A 513 11.18 -7.02 2.81
N GLU A 514 12.04 -6.88 1.81
CA GLU A 514 13.48 -6.74 2.04
C GLU A 514 13.82 -5.44 2.79
N MET A 515 13.10 -4.35 2.50
CA MET A 515 13.29 -3.06 3.18
C MET A 515 12.89 -3.09 4.65
N PHE A 516 11.90 -3.90 5.03
CA PHE A 516 11.42 -4.01 6.41
C PHE A 516 11.86 -5.28 7.13
N ARG A 517 12.65 -6.14 6.47
CA ARG A 517 13.05 -7.46 6.97
C ARG A 517 13.68 -7.43 8.37
N ASP A 518 14.51 -6.43 8.61
CA ASP A 518 15.31 -6.30 9.83
C ASP A 518 14.76 -5.21 10.76
N ILE A 519 13.49 -4.81 10.57
CA ILE A 519 12.83 -3.81 11.40
C ILE A 519 11.92 -4.49 12.44
N ASP A 520 12.40 -4.50 13.68
CA ASP A 520 11.63 -5.00 14.82
C ASP A 520 10.33 -4.22 15.03
N GLY A 521 9.30 -4.90 15.53
CA GLY A 521 8.00 -4.28 15.82
C GLY A 521 7.05 -4.17 14.62
N VAL A 522 7.50 -4.46 13.41
CA VAL A 522 6.67 -4.46 12.19
C VAL A 522 6.06 -5.84 11.94
N ILE A 523 4.81 -5.84 11.46
CA ILE A 523 4.10 -7.05 11.03
C ILE A 523 3.91 -7.00 9.52
N PHE A 524 4.43 -7.99 8.80
CA PHE A 524 4.15 -8.14 7.37
C PHE A 524 2.99 -9.12 7.16
N LEU A 525 1.81 -8.59 6.82
CA LEU A 525 0.61 -9.37 6.56
C LEU A 525 0.53 -9.74 5.07
N ASP A 526 0.91 -10.99 4.78
CA ASP A 526 0.91 -11.56 3.44
C ASP A 526 -0.50 -11.96 2.98
N VAL A 527 -1.15 -11.04 2.25
CA VAL A 527 -2.41 -11.30 1.55
C VAL A 527 -2.21 -11.79 0.12
N TRP A 528 -0.97 -11.70 -0.38
CA TRP A 528 -0.61 -12.15 -1.71
C TRP A 528 -0.87 -13.64 -1.88
N GLN A 529 -0.45 -14.45 -0.90
CA GLN A 529 -0.69 -15.89 -0.93
C GLN A 529 -2.19 -16.22 -0.80
N MET A 530 -2.93 -15.46 0.02
CA MET A 530 -4.38 -15.60 0.17
C MET A 530 -5.11 -15.40 -1.17
N THR A 531 -4.78 -14.32 -1.89
CA THR A 531 -5.39 -13.99 -3.17
C THR A 531 -4.86 -14.84 -4.33
N SER A 532 -3.64 -15.38 -4.24
CA SER A 532 -3.04 -16.25 -5.27
C SER A 532 -3.65 -17.65 -5.31
N CYS A 533 -4.02 -18.24 -4.16
CA CYS A 533 -4.52 -19.61 -4.12
C CYS A 533 -6.05 -19.71 -4.11
N HIS A 534 -6.78 -18.63 -3.79
CA HIS A 534 -8.23 -18.67 -3.66
C HIS A 534 -8.93 -19.19 -4.94
N TYR A 535 -10.12 -19.78 -4.78
CA TYR A 535 -10.89 -20.32 -5.90
C TYR A 535 -11.69 -19.22 -6.65
N LEU A 536 -11.90 -18.06 -6.01
CA LEU A 536 -12.52 -16.91 -6.66
C LEU A 536 -11.60 -16.37 -7.76
N ARG A 537 -12.22 -15.79 -8.78
CA ARG A 537 -11.49 -15.10 -9.84
C ARG A 537 -10.65 -13.97 -9.24
N GLU A 538 -9.39 -13.90 -9.65
CA GLU A 538 -8.49 -12.84 -9.23
C GLU A 538 -9.03 -11.46 -9.59
N HIS A 539 -8.94 -10.56 -8.63
CA HIS A 539 -9.38 -9.19 -8.76
C HIS A 539 -8.60 -8.36 -7.74
N ILE A 540 -8.09 -7.20 -8.16
CA ILE A 540 -7.29 -6.34 -7.28
C ILE A 540 -8.06 -5.92 -6.02
N HIS A 541 -9.38 -5.79 -6.15
CA HIS A 541 -10.34 -5.71 -5.04
C HIS A 541 -10.97 -7.08 -4.80
N PRO A 542 -10.38 -7.97 -3.98
CA PRO A 542 -10.87 -9.32 -3.82
C PRO A 542 -12.27 -9.36 -3.18
N GLY A 543 -12.94 -10.50 -3.34
CA GLY A 543 -14.31 -10.68 -2.87
C GLY A 543 -14.45 -10.66 -1.35
N PRO A 544 -15.67 -10.45 -0.81
CA PRO A 544 -15.90 -10.24 0.62
C PRO A 544 -15.36 -11.34 1.54
N VAL A 545 -15.34 -12.60 1.09
CA VAL A 545 -14.80 -13.73 1.86
C VAL A 545 -13.29 -13.59 2.11
N ILE A 546 -12.54 -13.10 1.12
CA ILE A 546 -11.10 -12.88 1.25
C ILE A 546 -10.88 -11.70 2.19
N ILE A 547 -11.59 -10.58 1.99
CA ILE A 547 -11.49 -9.40 2.86
C ILE A 547 -11.80 -9.73 4.33
N ALA A 548 -12.81 -10.57 4.59
CA ALA A 548 -13.12 -11.02 5.95
C ALA A 548 -11.93 -11.73 6.60
N ASN A 549 -11.28 -12.65 5.86
CA ASN A 549 -10.10 -13.35 6.35
C ASN A 549 -8.88 -12.43 6.51
N GLU A 550 -8.69 -11.46 5.62
CA GLU A 550 -7.62 -10.46 5.73
C GLU A 550 -7.79 -9.61 7.01
N VAL A 551 -9.03 -9.20 7.33
CA VAL A 551 -9.35 -8.46 8.56
C VAL A 551 -9.25 -9.34 9.80
N ASP A 552 -9.68 -10.60 9.75
CA ASP A 552 -9.50 -11.57 10.84
C ASP A 552 -8.01 -11.77 11.17
N MET A 553 -7.14 -11.84 10.15
CA MET A 553 -5.69 -11.84 10.31
C MET A 553 -5.19 -10.58 11.00
N LEU A 554 -5.61 -9.38 10.54
CA LEU A 554 -5.25 -8.11 11.17
C LEU A 554 -5.63 -8.09 12.65
N LEU A 555 -6.88 -8.40 12.97
CA LEU A 555 -7.39 -8.37 14.35
C LEU A 555 -6.72 -9.42 15.23
N SER A 556 -6.26 -10.54 14.66
CA SER A 556 -5.46 -11.54 15.39
C SER A 556 -4.14 -10.97 15.90
N TYR A 557 -3.52 -10.03 15.19
CA TYR A 557 -2.34 -9.28 15.67
C TYR A 557 -2.69 -8.13 16.62
N VAL A 558 -3.81 -7.45 16.41
CA VAL A 558 -4.21 -6.29 17.23
C VAL A 558 -4.62 -6.71 18.65
N CYS A 559 -5.24 -7.88 18.82
CA CYS A 559 -5.75 -8.31 20.12
C CYS A 559 -5.51 -9.81 20.40
N PRO A 560 -4.28 -10.33 20.31
CA PRO A 560 -3.96 -11.76 20.29
C PRO A 560 -4.59 -12.54 21.46
N ALA A 561 -5.08 -13.77 21.18
CA ALA A 561 -5.70 -14.66 22.17
C ALA A 561 -4.67 -15.37 23.04
#